data_AF-A0A8C0XMS7-F1
#
_entry.id   AF-A0A8C0XMS7-F1
#
_cell.length_a   1.000
_cell.length_b   1.000
_cell.length_c   1.000
_cell.angle_alpha   90.00
_cell.angle_beta   90.00
_cell.angle_gamma   90.00
#
_symmetry.space_group_name_H-M   'P 1'
#
loop_
_entity.id
_entity.type
_entity.pdbx_description
1 polymer ?
#
loop_
_entity_poly.entity_id
_entity_poly.type
_entity_poly.pdbx_seq_one_letter_code
_entity_poly.pdbx_strand_id
1 'polypeptide(L)'
;MNTFLLSTLCLLGAWAALAKGVTVQDGDFSFPLESVKKLKDLQELPESKVGSLRKLAPVLSEPGAPRQCGSPAFPEALKPLCEEPNAEEILQRLEAIAHDPSTCEICAYAACTGC
;
A
#
# COMPACT_ATOMS: atom_id res chain seq x y z
N MET A 1 21.17 -27.59 -29.73
CA MET A 1 19.83 -26.94 -29.73
C MET A 1 19.27 -26.76 -28.32
N ASN A 2 19.42 -27.73 -27.40
CA ASN A 2 18.90 -27.63 -26.03
C ASN A 2 19.59 -26.58 -25.13
N THR A 3 20.87 -26.30 -25.30
CA THR A 3 21.62 -25.36 -24.44
C THR A 3 21.16 -23.90 -24.62
N PHE A 4 20.77 -23.52 -25.84
CA PHE A 4 20.19 -22.20 -26.12
C PHE A 4 18.81 -22.06 -25.46
N LEU A 5 17.97 -23.10 -25.56
CA LEU A 5 16.64 -23.11 -24.93
C LEU A 5 16.71 -23.05 -23.40
N LEU A 6 17.66 -23.77 -22.80
CA LEU A 6 17.91 -23.73 -21.35
C LEU A 6 18.39 -22.34 -20.89
N SER A 7 19.31 -21.73 -21.64
CA SER A 7 19.80 -20.37 -21.32
C SER A 7 18.68 -19.33 -21.40
N THR A 8 17.86 -19.38 -22.45
CA THR A 8 16.72 -18.46 -22.58
C THR A 8 15.70 -18.66 -21.46
N LEU A 9 15.44 -19.90 -21.05
CA LEU A 9 14.49 -20.19 -19.97
C LEU A 9 15.01 -19.72 -18.60
N CYS A 10 16.31 -19.89 -18.33
CA CYS A 10 16.95 -19.36 -17.13
C CYS A 10 16.93 -17.83 -17.09
N LEU A 11 17.18 -17.16 -18.21
CA LEU A 11 17.13 -15.70 -18.31
C LEU A 11 15.71 -15.15 -18.10
N LEU A 12 14.70 -15.80 -18.69
CA LEU A 12 13.29 -15.47 -18.49
C LEU A 12 12.85 -15.67 -17.04
N GLY A 13 13.27 -16.78 -16.42
CA GLY A 13 12.98 -17.08 -15.01
C GLY A 13 13.62 -16.08 -14.04
N ALA A 14 14.89 -15.71 -14.28
CA ALA A 14 15.59 -14.71 -13.49
C ALA A 14 14.92 -13.32 -13.60
N TRP A 15 14.53 -12.93 -14.82
CA TRP A 15 13.83 -11.65 -15.05
C TRP A 15 12.48 -11.61 -14.32
N ALA A 16 11.71 -12.69 -14.37
CA ALA A 16 10.42 -12.78 -13.69
C ALA A 16 10.55 -12.73 -12.16
N ALA A 17 11.65 -13.26 -11.60
CA ALA A 17 11.95 -13.16 -10.17
C ALA A 17 12.32 -11.73 -9.75
N LEU A 18 13.06 -10.99 -10.58
CA LEU A 18 13.41 -9.58 -10.36
C LEU A 18 12.20 -8.62 -10.45
N ALA A 19 11.15 -9.01 -11.17
CA ALA A 19 9.93 -8.21 -11.29
C ALA A 19 8.99 -8.35 -10.07
N LYS A 20 9.28 -9.24 -9.11
CA LYS A 20 8.48 -9.35 -7.89
C LYS A 20 8.81 -8.19 -6.96
N GLY A 21 7.85 -7.28 -6.81
CA GLY A 21 7.88 -6.27 -5.77
C GLY A 21 7.44 -6.85 -4.42
N VAL A 22 7.87 -6.20 -3.33
CA VAL A 22 7.40 -6.52 -1.99
C VAL A 22 5.94 -6.14 -1.82
N THR A 23 5.15 -7.02 -1.22
CA THR A 23 3.78 -6.75 -0.80
C THR A 23 3.66 -6.84 0.72
N VAL A 24 2.68 -6.16 1.27
CA VAL A 24 2.30 -6.18 2.68
C VAL A 24 1.01 -6.97 2.81
N GLN A 25 1.05 -8.05 3.56
CA GLN A 25 -0.06 -8.92 3.87
C GLN A 25 -0.61 -8.61 5.27
N ASP A 26 -1.92 -8.40 5.33
CA ASP A 26 -2.66 -8.18 6.58
C ASP A 26 -3.96 -9.01 6.53
N GLY A 27 -3.95 -10.16 7.19
CA GLY A 27 -5.01 -11.16 7.06
C GLY A 27 -5.15 -11.64 5.61
N ASP A 28 -6.37 -11.49 5.07
CA ASP A 28 -6.70 -11.88 3.70
C ASP A 28 -6.32 -10.81 2.65
N PHE A 29 -5.86 -9.65 3.10
CA PHE A 29 -5.49 -8.55 2.22
C PHE A 29 -4.00 -8.55 1.89
N SER A 30 -3.67 -8.24 0.65
CA SER A 30 -2.29 -8.07 0.19
C SER A 30 -2.16 -6.81 -0.66
N PHE A 31 -1.34 -5.87 -0.21
CA PHE A 31 -1.12 -4.59 -0.87
C PHE A 31 0.32 -4.45 -1.36
N PRO A 32 0.56 -3.90 -2.57
CA PRO A 32 1.93 -3.57 -2.97
C PRO A 32 2.51 -2.52 -2.04
N LEU A 33 3.76 -2.71 -1.59
CA LEU A 33 4.45 -1.79 -0.67
C LEU A 33 4.46 -0.35 -1.21
N GLU A 34 4.56 -0.18 -2.52
CA GLU A 34 4.50 1.12 -3.21
C GLU A 34 3.16 1.86 -3.01
N SER A 35 2.05 1.15 -2.81
CA SER A 35 0.77 1.79 -2.46
C SER A 35 0.67 2.10 -0.98
N VAL A 36 1.23 1.25 -0.12
CA VAL A 36 1.29 1.48 1.34
C VAL A 36 2.13 2.72 1.65
N LYS A 37 3.28 2.91 0.99
CA LYS A 37 4.15 4.10 1.14
C LYS A 37 3.39 5.42 0.97
N LYS A 38 2.42 5.48 0.05
CA LYS A 38 1.61 6.68 -0.23
C LYS A 38 0.70 7.09 0.93
N LEU A 39 0.46 6.21 1.91
CA LEU A 39 -0.29 6.59 3.12
C LEU A 39 0.46 7.63 3.96
N LYS A 40 1.80 7.62 3.94
CA LYS A 40 2.61 8.63 4.64
C LYS A 40 2.33 10.04 4.09
N ASP A 41 2.19 10.16 2.77
CA ASP A 41 1.93 11.44 2.11
C ASP A 41 0.56 12.03 2.50
N LEU A 42 -0.39 11.20 2.92
CA LEU A 42 -1.71 11.64 3.40
C LEU A 42 -1.67 12.22 4.81
N GLN A 43 -0.77 11.74 5.68
CA GLN A 43 -0.57 12.26 7.04
C GLN A 43 0.17 13.61 7.04
N GLU A 44 1.08 13.83 6.10
CA GLU A 44 1.90 15.04 6.00
C GLU A 44 1.17 16.27 5.44
N LEU A 45 -0.11 16.14 5.02
CA LEU A 45 -0.92 17.33 4.67
C LEU A 45 -1.18 18.15 5.95
N PRO A 46 -0.59 19.35 6.11
CA PRO A 46 -0.69 20.08 7.37
C PRO A 46 -2.15 20.47 7.63
N GLU A 47 -2.66 20.12 8.81
CA GLU A 47 -3.93 20.66 9.33
C GLU A 47 -3.95 22.20 9.33
N SER A 48 -2.78 22.86 9.29
CA SER A 48 -2.60 24.32 9.37
C SER A 48 -2.98 25.11 8.11
N LYS A 49 -3.14 24.48 6.94
CA LYS A 49 -3.71 25.18 5.75
C LYS A 49 -5.21 25.02 5.61
N VAL A 50 -5.83 24.29 6.54
CA VAL A 50 -7.23 23.86 6.44
C VAL A 50 -8.16 24.68 7.35
N GLY A 51 -7.78 25.92 7.64
CA GLY A 51 -8.68 26.91 8.26
C GLY A 51 -9.57 27.66 7.27
N SER A 52 -9.29 27.61 5.96
CA SER A 52 -9.95 28.51 4.98
C SER A 52 -10.57 27.83 3.75
N LEU A 53 -10.25 26.55 3.45
CA LEU A 53 -10.68 25.89 2.21
C LEU A 53 -11.65 24.71 2.37
N ARG A 54 -11.98 24.30 3.61
CA ARG A 54 -12.87 23.15 3.91
C ARG A 54 -14.36 23.40 3.59
N LYS A 55 -14.70 24.41 2.78
CA LYS A 55 -16.09 24.74 2.42
C LYS A 55 -16.54 24.17 1.06
N LEU A 56 -15.68 23.50 0.29
CA LEU A 56 -16.05 23.00 -1.05
C LEU A 56 -15.51 21.58 -1.37
N ALA A 57 -15.85 20.60 -0.54
CA ALA A 57 -16.12 19.22 -0.99
C ALA A 57 -16.65 18.43 0.20
N PRO A 58 -17.89 17.90 0.16
CA PRO A 58 -18.26 16.85 1.09
C PRO A 58 -17.48 15.62 0.65
N VAL A 59 -16.34 15.39 1.30
CA VAL A 59 -15.69 14.09 1.28
C VAL A 59 -16.67 13.14 1.96
N LEU A 60 -17.52 12.49 1.15
CA LEU A 60 -18.46 11.47 1.57
C LEU A 60 -17.64 10.27 2.06
N SER A 61 -17.15 10.34 3.28
CA SER A 61 -16.73 9.14 4.00
C SER A 61 -18.02 8.41 4.36
N GLU A 62 -18.18 7.18 3.90
CA GLU A 62 -19.28 6.31 4.33
C GLU A 62 -19.30 6.26 5.88
N PRO A 63 -20.48 6.28 6.52
CA PRO A 63 -20.57 6.22 7.97
C PRO A 63 -19.86 4.98 8.53
N GLY A 64 -18.70 5.17 9.17
CA GLY A 64 -17.88 4.09 9.74
C GLY A 64 -16.54 3.86 9.03
N ALA A 65 -16.31 4.44 7.86
CA ALA A 65 -15.03 4.34 7.16
C ALA A 65 -13.98 5.33 7.72
N PRO A 66 -12.67 4.97 7.70
CA PRO A 66 -11.58 5.87 8.06
C PRO A 66 -11.64 7.18 7.27
N ARG A 67 -11.31 8.31 7.90
CA ARG A 67 -11.34 9.63 7.23
C ARG A 67 -10.41 9.69 6.01
N GLN A 68 -9.31 8.92 6.04
CA GLN A 68 -8.35 8.83 4.95
C GLN A 68 -8.97 8.25 3.67
N CYS A 69 -9.97 7.35 3.80
CA CYS A 69 -10.65 6.70 2.66
C CYS A 69 -11.38 7.68 1.75
N GLY A 70 -11.83 8.81 2.28
CA GLY A 70 -12.49 9.85 1.49
C GLY A 70 -11.52 10.79 0.76
N SER A 71 -10.21 10.68 0.99
CA SER A 71 -9.22 11.54 0.32
C SER A 71 -9.13 11.19 -1.17
N PRO A 72 -9.15 12.17 -2.09
CA PRO A 72 -8.92 11.91 -3.52
C PRO A 72 -7.49 11.41 -3.80
N ALA A 73 -6.56 11.60 -2.86
CA ALA A 73 -5.19 11.08 -2.93
C ALA A 73 -5.06 9.68 -2.30
N PHE A 74 -6.16 9.08 -1.83
CA PHE A 74 -6.14 7.74 -1.25
C PHE A 74 -5.75 6.70 -2.30
N PRO A 75 -4.82 5.76 -2.01
CA PRO A 75 -4.35 4.82 -3.01
C PRO A 75 -5.45 3.84 -3.46
N GLU A 76 -5.63 3.72 -4.79
CA GLU A 76 -6.65 2.83 -5.38
C GLU A 76 -6.56 1.40 -4.87
N ALA A 77 -5.34 0.88 -4.69
CA ALA A 77 -5.10 -0.48 -4.24
C ALA A 77 -5.62 -0.75 -2.82
N LEU A 78 -5.77 0.29 -1.98
CA LEU A 78 -6.25 0.16 -0.60
C LEU A 78 -7.75 0.44 -0.46
N LYS A 79 -8.44 0.93 -1.50
CA LYS A 79 -9.88 1.23 -1.44
C LYS A 79 -10.75 0.09 -0.95
N PRO A 80 -10.49 -1.20 -1.29
CA PRO A 80 -11.28 -2.31 -0.76
C PRO A 80 -11.29 -2.37 0.77
N LEU A 81 -10.25 -1.88 1.46
CA LEU A 81 -10.22 -1.84 2.92
C LEU A 81 -11.28 -0.91 3.50
N CYS A 82 -11.69 0.12 2.77
CA CYS A 82 -12.58 1.15 3.29
C CYS A 82 -14.01 0.64 3.54
N GLU A 83 -14.35 -0.53 2.99
CA GLU A 83 -15.63 -1.20 3.20
C GLU A 83 -15.58 -2.19 4.38
N GLU A 84 -14.39 -2.45 4.94
CA GLU A 84 -14.21 -3.42 6.01
C GLU A 84 -14.55 -2.84 7.39
N PRO A 85 -15.17 -3.61 8.29
CA PRO A 85 -15.52 -3.14 9.62
C PRO A 85 -14.29 -2.81 10.49
N ASN A 86 -13.15 -3.44 10.21
CA ASN A 86 -11.86 -3.23 10.88
C ASN A 86 -10.89 -2.39 10.02
N ALA A 87 -11.41 -1.62 9.05
CA ALA A 87 -10.62 -0.76 8.17
C ALA A 87 -9.64 0.14 8.92
N GLU A 88 -10.10 0.80 9.98
CA GLU A 88 -9.29 1.73 10.78
C GLU A 88 -8.07 1.04 11.40
N GLU A 89 -8.25 -0.15 11.97
CA GLU A 89 -7.16 -0.90 12.60
C GLU A 89 -6.13 -1.41 11.59
N ILE A 90 -6.60 -1.90 10.43
CA ILE A 90 -5.74 -2.32 9.33
C ILE A 90 -4.95 -1.10 8.82
N LEU A 91 -5.64 0.01 8.59
CA LEU A 91 -5.05 1.24 8.08
C LEU A 91 -3.95 1.75 9.02
N GLN A 92 -4.18 1.74 10.34
CA GLN A 92 -3.16 2.13 11.32
C GLN A 92 -1.90 1.25 11.25
N ARG A 93 -2.04 -0.07 11.04
CA ARG A 93 -0.88 -0.97 10.84
C ARG A 93 -0.15 -0.66 9.54
N LEU A 94 -0.89 -0.40 8.46
CA LEU A 94 -0.31 -0.03 7.17
C LEU A 94 0.39 1.34 7.22
N GLU A 95 -0.16 2.30 7.97
CA GLU A 95 0.47 3.60 8.21
C GLU A 95 1.80 3.46 8.99
N ALA A 96 1.86 2.57 9.98
CA ALA A 96 3.12 2.27 10.68
C ALA A 96 4.20 1.73 9.72
N ILE A 97 3.82 0.85 8.80
CA ILE A 97 4.72 0.35 7.74
C ILE A 97 5.07 1.46 6.75
N ALA A 98 4.13 2.34 6.40
CA ALA A 98 4.38 3.47 5.52
C ALA A 98 5.38 4.47 6.13
N HIS A 99 5.40 4.61 7.46
CA HIS A 99 6.34 5.49 8.16
C HIS A 99 7.79 4.99 8.03
N ASP A 100 8.01 3.68 8.13
CA ASP A 100 9.30 3.00 7.94
C ASP A 100 9.19 1.81 6.97
N PRO A 101 9.13 2.07 5.65
CA PRO A 101 8.94 1.01 4.66
C PRO A 101 10.18 0.13 4.49
N SER A 102 11.34 0.57 4.99
CA SER A 102 12.60 -0.15 4.89
C SER A 102 12.51 -1.53 5.53
N THR A 103 11.70 -1.66 6.59
CA THR A 103 11.42 -2.93 7.28
C THR A 103 10.82 -3.98 6.34
N CYS A 104 9.97 -3.58 5.40
CA CYS A 104 9.46 -4.49 4.37
C CYS A 104 10.42 -4.70 3.20
N GLU A 105 11.23 -3.70 2.84
CA GLU A 105 12.26 -3.86 1.80
C GLU A 105 13.34 -4.88 2.17
N ILE A 106 13.67 -4.97 3.46
CA ILE A 106 14.61 -5.98 3.99
C ILE A 106 13.91 -7.22 4.56
N CYS A 107 12.59 -7.33 4.36
CA CYS A 107 11.81 -8.50 4.78
C CYS A 107 11.90 -8.82 6.28
N ALA A 108 11.99 -7.77 7.12
CA ALA A 108 12.15 -7.91 8.57
C ALA A 108 10.86 -8.32 9.30
N TYR A 109 9.69 -8.13 8.67
CA TYR A 109 8.40 -8.52 9.24
C TYR A 109 7.72 -9.61 8.42
N ALA A 110 7.02 -10.51 9.12
CA ALA A 110 6.23 -11.59 8.52
C ALA A 110 5.08 -11.09 7.64
N ALA A 111 4.63 -9.84 7.86
CA ALA A 111 3.65 -9.20 6.99
C ALA A 111 4.22 -8.89 5.60
N CYS A 112 5.54 -8.82 5.41
CA CYS A 112 6.15 -8.46 4.14
C CYS A 112 6.41 -9.73 3.31
N THR A 113 5.85 -9.83 2.12
CA THR A 113 5.96 -10.98 1.22
C THR A 113 6.53 -10.58 -0.14
N GLY A 114 6.94 -11.55 -0.97
CA GLY A 114 7.55 -11.26 -2.27
C GLY A 114 9.06 -11.10 -2.21
N CYS A 115 9.62 -11.20 -1.01
CA CYS A 115 10.90 -11.83 -0.75
C CYS A 115 10.73 -13.36 -0.81
#